data_AF-A0A2R4VWC9-F1
#
_entry.id   AF-A0A2R4VWC9-F1
#
_cell.length_a   1.000
_cell.length_b   1.000
_cell.length_c   1.000
_cell.angle_alpha   90.00
_cell.angle_beta   90.00
_cell.angle_gamma   90.00
#
_symmetry.space_group_name_H-M   'P 1'
#
loop_
_entity.id
_entity.type
_entity.pdbx_description
1 polymer ?
#
loop_
_entity_poly.entity_id
_entity_poly.type
_entity_poly.pdbx_seq_one_letter_code
_entity_poly.pdbx_strand_id
1 'polypeptide(L)'
;MTSVAQTVAFAPADTRRALVHAALSRSQGAIAKKMDVDSIETSIDRLKRLLFPWMVLDFRAEPTKTKAICIFKMFLGDREDDSAAYAKLASEMKTVEQNSKLAKSMSWFKRVKTSSTRTVDSNIFDDMFLLHLESDPKNILRYQMNQELFAQIVRTPPTLSHSKELLAAVRKIRQTCKEAGFSLKNLGLGDSFT
;
A
#
# COMPACT_ATOMS: atom_id res chain seq x y z
N MET A 1 14.83 18.89 6.23
CA MET A 1 15.20 17.46 6.43
C MET A 1 14.07 16.62 5.88
N THR A 2 14.36 15.61 5.07
CA THR A 2 13.35 14.64 4.60
C THR A 2 12.91 13.75 5.77
N SER A 3 11.62 13.45 5.85
CA SER A 3 11.10 12.57 6.90
C SER A 3 11.57 11.12 6.68
N VAL A 4 11.53 10.30 7.74
CA VAL A 4 11.89 8.87 7.61
C VAL A 4 10.92 8.18 6.65
N ALA A 5 9.63 8.53 6.72
CA ALA A 5 8.61 8.05 5.79
C ALA A 5 8.93 8.40 4.33
N GLN A 6 9.33 9.65 4.05
CA GLN A 6 9.76 10.06 2.70
C GLN A 6 10.98 9.26 2.24
N THR A 7 11.96 9.05 3.12
CA THR A 7 13.17 8.27 2.82
C THR A 7 12.82 6.83 2.42
N VAL A 8 11.87 6.21 3.12
CA VAL A 8 11.36 4.87 2.81
C VAL A 8 10.57 4.84 1.50
N ALA A 9 9.69 5.83 1.27
CA ALA A 9 8.88 5.91 0.07
C ALA A 9 9.72 6.02 -1.21
N PHE A 10 10.84 6.76 -1.16
CA PHE A 10 11.73 6.96 -2.30
C PHE A 10 12.99 6.09 -2.25
N ALA A 11 13.03 5.07 -1.39
CA ALA A 11 14.16 4.15 -1.29
C ALA A 11 14.46 3.48 -2.65
N PRO A 12 15.73 3.22 -2.99
CA PRO A 12 16.10 2.49 -4.20
C PRO A 12 15.66 1.03 -4.13
N ALA A 13 15.52 0.37 -5.28
CA ALA A 13 14.93 -0.97 -5.39
C ALA A 13 15.59 -2.02 -4.47
N ASP A 14 16.93 -1.99 -4.37
CA ASP A 14 17.69 -2.91 -3.52
C ASP A 14 17.37 -2.73 -2.03
N THR A 15 17.15 -1.50 -1.58
CA THR A 15 16.73 -1.17 -0.21
C THR A 15 15.27 -1.54 0.04
N ARG A 16 14.38 -1.39 -0.96
CA ARG A 16 12.95 -1.74 -0.82
C ARG A 16 12.74 -3.20 -0.43
N ARG A 17 13.53 -4.11 -1.00
CA ARG A 17 13.48 -5.54 -0.65
C ARG A 17 13.81 -5.76 0.83
N ALA A 18 14.90 -5.17 1.31
CA ALA A 18 15.28 -5.26 2.73
C ALA A 18 14.18 -4.71 3.65
N LEU A 19 13.57 -3.57 3.28
CA LEU A 19 12.47 -2.97 4.04
C LEU A 19 11.22 -3.86 4.08
N VAL A 20 10.88 -4.55 2.97
CA VAL A 20 9.79 -5.53 2.95
C VAL A 20 10.04 -6.69 3.92
N HIS A 21 11.24 -7.27 3.89
CA HIS A 21 11.61 -8.33 4.83
C HIS A 21 11.61 -7.84 6.27
N ALA A 22 12.10 -6.62 6.52
CA ALA A 22 12.07 -6.01 7.85
C ALA A 22 10.64 -5.75 8.35
N ALA A 23 9.72 -5.29 7.49
CA ALA A 23 8.31 -5.09 7.86
C ALA A 23 7.58 -6.40 8.17
N LEU A 24 7.96 -7.49 7.49
CA LEU A 24 7.42 -8.82 7.72
C LEU A 24 8.15 -9.59 8.83
N SER A 25 9.27 -9.06 9.32
CA SER A 25 9.99 -9.63 10.44
C SER A 25 9.20 -9.36 11.72
N ARG A 26 8.86 -10.45 12.41
CA ARG A 26 8.41 -10.37 13.80
C ARG A 26 9.63 -10.02 14.62
N SER A 27 9.69 -8.80 15.12
CA SER A 27 10.88 -8.39 15.86
C SER A 27 11.02 -9.28 17.10
N GLN A 28 12.17 -9.93 17.28
CA GLN A 28 12.53 -10.51 18.58
C GLN A 28 12.91 -9.42 19.61
N GLY A 29 12.82 -8.12 19.25
CA GLY A 29 13.48 -7.06 20.02
C GLY A 29 12.78 -5.70 20.13
N ALA A 30 11.59 -5.47 19.57
CA ALA A 30 10.92 -4.15 19.70
C ALA A 30 9.60 -4.18 20.49
N ILE A 31 9.19 -5.35 21.00
CA ILE A 31 8.13 -5.48 22.02
C ILE A 31 8.76 -5.90 23.36
N ALA A 32 9.84 -5.21 23.73
CA ALA A 32 10.34 -5.25 25.11
C ALA A 32 9.47 -4.32 25.96
N LYS A 33 8.26 -4.78 26.30
CA LYS A 33 7.46 -4.51 27.52
C LYS A 33 5.98 -4.78 27.23
N LYS A 34 5.54 -6.02 27.46
CA LYS A 34 4.14 -6.41 27.68
C LYS A 34 3.12 -6.01 26.59
N MET A 35 3.38 -6.32 25.32
CA MET A 35 2.27 -6.52 24.37
C MET A 35 2.34 -7.94 23.85
N ASP A 36 1.20 -8.62 23.88
CA ASP A 36 1.00 -9.95 23.33
C ASP A 36 1.57 -10.03 21.90
N VAL A 37 2.28 -11.12 21.66
CA VAL A 37 2.63 -11.73 20.36
C VAL A 37 2.33 -10.83 19.13
N ASP A 38 3.39 -10.24 18.56
CA ASP A 38 3.37 -9.47 17.30
C ASP A 38 2.52 -10.23 16.25
N SER A 39 1.30 -9.75 16.01
CA SER A 39 0.28 -10.51 15.28
C SER A 39 0.60 -10.52 13.79
N ILE A 40 0.02 -11.47 13.05
CA ILE A 40 0.12 -11.50 11.60
C ILE A 40 -0.40 -10.19 11.01
N GLU A 41 -1.48 -9.67 11.58
CA GLU A 41 -2.11 -8.42 11.17
C GLU A 41 -1.15 -7.25 11.29
N THR A 42 -0.40 -7.13 12.40
CA THR A 42 0.61 -6.08 12.56
C THR A 42 1.72 -6.15 11.51
N SER A 43 2.14 -7.36 11.13
CA SER A 43 3.13 -7.54 10.06
C SER A 43 2.58 -7.13 8.70
N ILE A 44 1.32 -7.50 8.42
CA ILE A 44 0.62 -7.16 7.19
C ILE A 44 0.34 -5.66 7.10
N ASP A 45 -0.02 -5.00 8.19
CA ASP A 45 -0.25 -3.56 8.22
C ASP A 45 1.04 -2.77 7.99
N ARG A 46 2.16 -3.20 8.58
CA ARG A 46 3.48 -2.64 8.28
C ARG A 46 3.83 -2.80 6.81
N LEU A 47 3.64 -4.00 6.25
CA LEU A 47 3.85 -4.23 4.82
C LEU A 47 2.97 -3.32 3.97
N LYS A 48 1.67 -3.23 4.29
CA LYS A 48 0.74 -2.37 3.57
C LYS A 48 1.16 -0.90 3.60
N ARG A 49 1.65 -0.42 4.75
CA ARG A 49 2.19 0.94 4.89
C ARG A 49 3.40 1.18 3.99
N LEU A 50 4.30 0.21 3.84
CA LEU A 50 5.41 0.31 2.89
C LEU A 50 4.93 0.29 1.43
N LEU A 51 3.98 -0.59 1.10
CA LEU A 51 3.52 -0.78 -0.27
C LEU A 51 2.72 0.42 -0.79
N PHE A 52 1.93 1.07 0.05
CA PHE A 52 1.08 2.20 -0.35
C PHE A 52 1.82 3.27 -1.15
N PRO A 53 2.89 3.92 -0.65
CA PRO A 53 3.58 4.96 -1.40
C PRO A 53 4.20 4.45 -2.69
N TRP A 54 4.76 3.23 -2.70
CA TRP A 54 5.35 2.65 -3.92
C TRP A 54 4.29 2.34 -4.98
N MET A 55 3.11 1.88 -4.57
CA MET A 55 2.00 1.63 -5.48
C MET A 55 1.41 2.92 -6.04
N VAL A 56 1.34 3.99 -5.23
CA VAL A 56 0.95 5.32 -5.73
C VAL A 56 1.96 5.83 -6.76
N LEU A 57 3.26 5.67 -6.53
CA LEU A 57 4.30 6.07 -7.49
C LEU A 57 4.24 5.25 -8.78
N ASP A 58 4.01 3.93 -8.70
CA ASP A 58 3.81 3.07 -9.89
C ASP A 58 2.54 3.46 -10.66
N PHE A 59 1.45 3.76 -9.95
CA PHE A 59 0.21 4.25 -10.54
C PHE A 59 0.42 5.59 -11.26
N ARG A 60 1.17 6.54 -10.69
CA ARG A 60 1.46 7.82 -11.35
C ARG A 60 2.18 7.63 -12.69
N ALA A 61 3.06 6.64 -12.79
CA ALA A 61 3.77 6.34 -14.03
C ALA A 61 2.84 5.72 -15.09
N GLU A 62 1.86 4.91 -14.68
CA GLU A 62 0.91 4.26 -15.58
C GLU A 62 -0.49 4.18 -14.93
N PRO A 63 -1.30 5.26 -15.03
CA PRO A 63 -2.54 5.38 -14.29
C PRO A 63 -3.66 4.58 -14.92
N THR A 64 -4.09 3.52 -14.24
CA THR A 64 -5.22 2.68 -14.67
C THR A 64 -6.31 2.59 -13.60
N LYS A 65 -7.55 2.40 -14.04
CA LYS A 65 -8.70 2.21 -13.13
C LYS A 65 -8.51 1.02 -12.19
N THR A 66 -7.93 -0.06 -12.69
CA THR A 66 -7.70 -1.28 -11.89
C THR A 66 -6.67 -1.04 -10.80
N LYS A 67 -5.57 -0.33 -11.12
CA LYS A 67 -4.56 0.08 -10.14
C LYS A 67 -5.16 1.01 -9.07
N ALA A 68 -5.95 2.01 -9.49
CA ALA A 68 -6.61 2.93 -8.56
C ALA A 68 -7.58 2.21 -7.61
N ILE A 69 -8.46 1.33 -8.13
CA ILE A 69 -9.39 0.55 -7.31
C ILE A 69 -8.64 -0.36 -6.33
N CYS A 70 -7.52 -0.96 -6.76
CA CYS A 70 -6.69 -1.80 -5.90
C CYS A 70 -6.05 -1.01 -4.74
N ILE A 71 -5.45 0.15 -5.02
CA ILE A 71 -4.89 1.03 -3.98
C ILE A 71 -6.00 1.42 -3.00
N PHE A 72 -7.14 1.88 -3.50
CA PHE A 72 -8.24 2.29 -2.66
C PHE A 72 -8.69 1.15 -1.75
N LYS A 73 -9.09 -0.01 -2.29
CA LYS A 73 -9.60 -1.11 -1.47
C LYS A 73 -8.58 -1.70 -0.49
N MET A 74 -7.31 -1.76 -0.86
CA MET A 74 -6.31 -2.43 -0.04
C MET A 74 -5.80 -1.57 1.13
N PHE A 75 -5.78 -0.25 0.96
CA PHE A 75 -5.15 0.67 1.91
C PHE A 75 -6.10 1.67 2.55
N LEU A 76 -7.18 2.01 1.86
CA LEU A 76 -8.02 3.15 2.20
C LEU A 76 -9.49 2.75 2.42
N GLY A 77 -10.04 1.78 1.67
CA GLY A 77 -11.48 1.54 1.55
C GLY A 77 -12.23 1.19 2.84
N ASP A 78 -11.53 0.67 3.85
CA ASP A 78 -12.09 0.32 5.16
C ASP A 78 -11.62 1.28 6.28
N ARG A 79 -11.00 2.42 5.95
CA ARG A 79 -10.57 3.39 6.96
C ARG A 79 -11.73 4.27 7.41
N GLU A 80 -11.99 4.27 8.71
CA GLU A 80 -12.77 5.31 9.39
C GLU A 80 -11.85 6.53 9.62
N ASP A 81 -11.64 7.32 8.57
CA ASP A 81 -10.90 8.57 8.63
C ASP A 81 -11.81 9.71 8.17
N ASP A 82 -12.20 10.59 9.09
CA ASP A 82 -13.10 11.72 8.81
C ASP A 82 -12.38 12.91 8.13
N SER A 83 -11.13 12.74 7.69
CA SER A 83 -10.46 13.80 6.94
C SER A 83 -11.20 14.13 5.65
N ALA A 84 -11.31 15.42 5.35
CA ALA A 84 -11.94 15.89 4.11
C ALA A 84 -11.30 15.29 2.85
N ALA A 85 -9.99 15.03 2.91
CA ALA A 85 -9.25 14.38 1.84
C ALA A 85 -9.71 12.93 1.62
N TYR A 86 -9.93 12.16 2.69
CA TYR A 86 -10.45 10.80 2.58
C TYR A 86 -11.88 10.78 2.03
N ALA A 87 -12.76 11.64 2.54
CA ALA A 87 -14.15 11.74 2.06
C ALA A 87 -14.23 12.11 0.57
N LYS A 88 -13.39 13.07 0.13
CA LYS A 88 -13.25 13.45 -1.28
C LYS A 88 -12.80 12.25 -2.12
N LEU A 89 -11.73 11.58 -1.73
CA LEU A 89 -11.22 10.41 -2.45
C LEU A 89 -12.23 9.27 -2.51
N ALA A 90 -12.93 8.98 -1.41
CA ALA A 90 -13.94 7.93 -1.38
C ALA A 90 -15.09 8.21 -2.37
N SER A 91 -15.50 9.47 -2.49
CA SER A 91 -16.48 9.90 -3.50
C SER A 91 -15.97 9.70 -4.93
N GLU A 92 -14.75 10.17 -5.22
CA GLU A 92 -14.12 10.01 -6.54
C GLU A 92 -13.96 8.54 -6.92
N MET A 93 -13.51 7.71 -5.97
CA MET A 93 -13.34 6.27 -6.17
C MET A 93 -14.66 5.53 -6.37
N LYS A 94 -15.74 5.96 -5.71
CA LYS A 94 -17.10 5.43 -5.97
C LYS A 94 -17.51 5.66 -7.43
N THR A 95 -17.23 6.84 -7.98
CA THR A 95 -17.47 7.14 -9.40
C THR A 95 -16.58 6.28 -10.30
N VAL A 96 -15.30 6.09 -9.96
CA VAL A 96 -14.38 5.21 -10.71
C VAL A 96 -14.90 3.76 -10.73
N GLU A 97 -15.38 3.24 -9.60
CA GLU A 97 -15.95 1.90 -9.51
C GLU A 97 -17.22 1.72 -10.33
N GLN A 98 -18.16 2.67 -10.25
CA GLN A 98 -19.39 2.66 -11.04
C GLN A 98 -19.06 2.66 -12.54
N ASN A 99 -18.14 3.53 -12.96
CA ASN A 99 -17.67 3.58 -14.34
C ASN A 99 -16.98 2.28 -14.78
N SER A 100 -16.25 1.62 -13.88
CA SER A 100 -15.64 0.32 -14.14
C SER A 100 -16.69 -0.79 -14.30
N LYS A 101 -17.71 -0.82 -13.44
CA LYS A 101 -18.81 -1.80 -13.52
C LYS A 101 -19.62 -1.64 -14.81
N LEU A 102 -19.95 -0.39 -15.16
CA LEU A 102 -20.64 -0.06 -16.42
C LEU A 102 -19.80 -0.42 -17.65
N ALA A 103 -18.48 -0.20 -17.61
CA ALA A 103 -17.60 -0.61 -18.70
C ALA A 103 -17.58 -2.14 -18.87
N LYS A 104 -17.52 -2.90 -17.77
CA LYS A 104 -17.60 -4.37 -17.80
C LYS A 104 -18.93 -4.86 -18.35
N SER A 105 -20.06 -4.29 -17.91
CA SER A 105 -21.39 -4.69 -18.42
C SER A 105 -21.59 -4.36 -19.90
N MET A 106 -21.04 -3.23 -20.38
CA MET A 106 -21.10 -2.87 -21.80
C MET A 106 -20.08 -3.61 -22.68
N SER A 107 -18.96 -4.09 -22.13
CA SER A 107 -17.96 -4.87 -22.88
C SER A 107 -18.50 -6.22 -23.38
N TRP A 108 -19.51 -6.77 -22.71
CA TRP A 108 -20.22 -7.97 -23.18
C TRP A 108 -21.13 -7.68 -24.39
N PHE A 109 -21.62 -6.45 -24.52
CA PHE A 109 -22.55 -6.03 -25.57
C PHE A 109 -21.89 -5.48 -26.85
N LYS A 110 -20.60 -5.12 -26.83
CA LYS A 110 -19.89 -4.60 -28.01
C LYS A 110 -18.42 -5.01 -28.01
N ARG A 111 -17.91 -5.45 -29.18
CA ARG A 111 -16.46 -5.49 -29.54
C ARG A 111 -15.87 -4.07 -29.58
N VAL A 112 -15.99 -3.32 -28.49
CA VAL A 112 -15.35 -2.03 -28.32
C VAL A 112 -14.12 -2.30 -27.46
N LYS A 113 -12.94 -2.01 -28.02
CA LYS A 113 -11.67 -1.95 -27.28
C LYS A 113 -11.86 -1.00 -26.08
N THR A 114 -12.18 -1.54 -24.91
CA THR A 114 -12.76 -0.76 -23.80
C THR A 114 -11.79 -0.41 -22.67
N SER A 115 -10.48 -0.61 -22.79
CA SER A 115 -9.62 -0.46 -21.59
C SER A 115 -8.40 0.47 -21.68
N SER A 116 -7.85 0.84 -22.84
CA SER A 116 -6.55 1.54 -22.86
C SER A 116 -6.60 3.08 -22.78
N THR A 117 -7.76 3.72 -22.95
CA THR A 117 -7.85 5.19 -23.12
C THR A 117 -8.63 5.93 -22.02
N ARG A 118 -9.16 5.23 -21.01
CA ARG A 118 -9.83 5.88 -19.86
C ARG A 118 -8.92 5.84 -18.65
N THR A 119 -7.85 6.61 -18.70
CA THR A 119 -6.96 6.87 -17.56
C THR A 119 -7.74 7.57 -16.45
N VAL A 120 -7.39 7.25 -15.19
CA VAL A 120 -7.84 8.03 -14.02
C VAL A 120 -6.84 9.17 -13.85
N ASP A 121 -7.24 10.26 -13.20
CA ASP A 121 -6.29 11.29 -12.80
C ASP A 121 -5.11 10.65 -12.04
N SER A 122 -3.90 10.86 -12.53
CA SER A 122 -2.67 10.33 -11.91
C SER A 122 -2.46 10.88 -10.51
N ASN A 123 -3.08 12.02 -10.19
CA ASN A 123 -2.90 12.74 -8.95
C ASN A 123 -4.02 12.49 -7.94
N ILE A 124 -4.95 11.56 -8.25
CA ILE A 124 -6.11 11.23 -7.38
C ILE A 124 -5.70 10.83 -5.95
N PHE A 125 -4.48 10.32 -5.76
CA PHE A 125 -3.96 9.90 -4.46
C PHE A 125 -3.02 10.92 -3.81
N ASP A 126 -2.80 12.11 -4.38
CA ASP A 126 -1.75 13.03 -3.91
C ASP A 126 -1.98 13.48 -2.46
N ASP A 127 -3.21 13.84 -2.11
CA ASP A 127 -3.57 14.23 -0.75
C ASP A 127 -3.35 13.05 0.23
N MET A 128 -3.72 11.84 -0.17
CA MET A 128 -3.48 10.64 0.66
C MET A 128 -2.01 10.27 0.74
N PHE A 129 -1.24 10.48 -0.33
CA PHE A 129 0.19 10.24 -0.37
C PHE A 129 0.90 11.16 0.60
N LEU A 130 0.57 12.45 0.59
CA LEU A 130 1.10 13.43 1.54
C LEU A 130 0.68 13.10 2.97
N LEU A 131 -0.61 12.86 3.23
CA LEU A 131 -1.09 12.46 4.56
C LEU A 131 -0.44 11.17 5.05
N HIS A 132 -0.13 10.23 4.17
CA HIS A 132 0.56 9.00 4.53
C HIS A 132 2.01 9.26 4.97
N LEU A 133 2.73 10.14 4.27
CA LEU A 133 4.14 10.44 4.55
C LEU A 133 4.32 11.40 5.73
N GLU A 134 3.43 12.37 5.86
CA GLU A 134 3.58 13.52 6.74
C GLU A 134 2.53 13.58 7.84
N SER A 135 1.53 12.69 7.82
CA SER A 135 0.35 12.74 8.72
C SER A 135 -0.36 14.10 8.67
N ASP A 136 -1.38 14.28 9.50
CA ASP A 136 -1.98 15.60 9.67
C ASP A 136 -1.01 16.45 10.52
N PRO A 137 -0.47 17.57 10.01
CA PRO A 137 0.43 18.44 10.77
C PRO A 137 -0.25 19.05 12.01
N LYS A 138 -1.58 19.12 12.05
CA LYS A 138 -2.35 19.54 13.23
C LYS A 138 -2.33 18.49 14.34
N ASN A 139 -1.97 17.24 14.03
CA ASN A 139 -1.88 16.14 14.99
C ASN A 139 -0.42 15.63 15.12
N ILE A 140 0.35 16.38 15.92
CA ILE A 140 1.79 16.10 16.17
C ILE A 140 2.01 14.67 16.68
N LEU A 141 1.12 14.15 17.53
CA LEU A 141 1.23 12.79 18.06
C LEU A 141 1.12 11.73 16.94
N ARG A 142 0.12 11.86 16.06
CA ARG A 142 -0.04 10.95 14.90
C ARG A 142 1.15 11.04 13.95
N TYR A 143 1.67 12.24 13.72
CA TYR A 143 2.89 12.43 12.94
C TYR A 143 4.09 11.67 13.55
N GLN A 144 4.36 11.87 14.84
CA GLN A 144 5.48 11.22 15.53
C GLN A 144 5.33 9.69 15.53
N MET A 145 4.12 9.17 15.80
CA MET A 145 3.85 7.73 15.73
C MET A 145 4.08 7.17 14.34
N ASN A 146 3.69 7.90 13.28
CA ASN A 146 3.93 7.48 11.91
C ASN A 146 5.42 7.44 11.58
N GLN A 147 6.18 8.48 11.97
CA GLN A 147 7.64 8.50 11.76
C GLN A 147 8.35 7.38 12.54
N GLU A 148 7.95 7.12 13.78
CA GLU A 148 8.55 6.06 14.59
C GLU A 148 8.26 4.67 14.01
N LEU A 149 7.07 4.43 13.45
CA LEU A 149 6.77 3.18 12.75
C LEU A 149 7.74 2.92 11.60
N PHE A 150 8.00 3.92 10.76
CA PHE A 150 8.97 3.76 9.66
C PHE A 150 10.39 3.62 10.20
N ALA A 151 10.76 4.34 11.26
CA ALA A 151 12.08 4.23 11.89
C ALA A 151 12.32 2.83 12.47
N GLN A 152 11.30 2.22 13.09
CA GLN A 152 11.35 0.85 13.59
C GLN A 152 11.56 -0.17 12.47
N ILE A 153 10.87 -0.02 11.33
CA ILE A 153 11.09 -0.88 10.17
C ILE A 153 12.54 -0.77 9.68
N VAL A 154 13.07 0.45 9.58
CA VAL A 154 14.46 0.69 9.14
C VAL A 154 15.48 0.07 10.10
N ARG A 155 15.22 0.08 11.41
CA ARG A 155 16.09 -0.54 12.43
C ARG A 155 15.95 -2.06 12.52
N THR A 156 14.87 -2.63 12.01
CA THR A 156 14.58 -4.06 12.12
C THR A 156 15.45 -4.84 11.12
N PRO A 157 16.25 -5.83 11.59
CA PRO A 157 17.02 -6.68 10.68
C PRO A 157 16.08 -7.42 9.70
N PRO A 158 16.39 -7.43 8.39
CA PRO A 158 15.57 -8.14 7.41
C PRO A 158 15.74 -9.65 7.59
N THR A 159 14.70 -10.32 8.09
CA THR A 159 14.67 -11.77 8.25
C THR A 159 13.56 -12.40 7.42
N LEU A 160 13.78 -13.63 6.95
CA LEU A 160 12.74 -14.41 6.27
C LEU A 160 11.78 -14.96 7.32
N SER A 161 10.48 -14.71 7.13
CA SER A 161 9.46 -15.22 8.05
C SER A 161 8.97 -16.57 7.56
N HIS A 162 9.12 -17.60 8.40
CA HIS A 162 8.70 -18.97 8.08
C HIS A 162 7.25 -19.29 8.48
N SER A 163 6.46 -18.29 8.86
CA SER A 163 5.05 -18.50 9.26
C SER A 163 4.17 -18.78 8.04
N LYS A 164 3.59 -19.99 7.97
CA LYS A 164 2.67 -20.40 6.89
C LYS A 164 1.49 -19.44 6.69
N GLU A 165 0.93 -18.95 7.79
CA GLU A 165 -0.22 -18.04 7.77
C GLU A 165 0.17 -16.65 7.24
N LEU A 166 1.33 -16.13 7.64
CA LEU A 166 1.85 -14.88 7.10
C LEU A 166 2.14 -15.01 5.59
N LEU A 167 2.76 -16.12 5.17
CA LEU A 167 3.01 -16.41 3.76
C LEU A 167 1.71 -16.47 2.95
N ALA A 168 0.64 -17.05 3.52
CA ALA A 168 -0.67 -17.08 2.87
C ALA A 168 -1.26 -15.66 2.70
N ALA A 169 -1.16 -14.82 3.73
CA ALA A 169 -1.60 -13.42 3.67
C ALA A 169 -0.81 -12.61 2.63
N VAL A 170 0.52 -12.77 2.60
CA VAL A 170 1.39 -12.12 1.59
C VAL A 170 1.05 -12.59 0.18
N ARG A 171 0.78 -13.89 -0.03
CA ARG A 171 0.34 -14.42 -1.32
C ARG A 171 -0.97 -13.79 -1.79
N LYS A 172 -1.92 -13.57 -0.87
CA LYS A 172 -3.19 -12.89 -1.18
C LYS A 172 -2.93 -11.45 -1.67
N ILE A 173 -2.10 -10.68 -0.95
CA ILE A 173 -1.71 -9.32 -1.35
C ILE A 173 -1.06 -9.32 -2.74
N ARG A 174 -0.12 -10.25 -2.98
CA ARG A 174 0.56 -10.39 -4.27
C ARG A 174 -0.42 -10.66 -5.40
N GLN A 175 -1.37 -11.58 -5.20
CA GLN A 175 -2.36 -11.92 -6.21
C GLN A 175 -3.27 -10.73 -6.52
N THR A 176 -3.77 -10.04 -5.50
CA THR A 176 -4.59 -8.82 -5.68
C THR A 176 -3.82 -7.72 -6.43
N CYS A 177 -2.55 -7.50 -6.10
CA CYS A 177 -1.72 -6.51 -6.79
C CYS A 177 -1.46 -6.90 -8.25
N LYS A 178 -1.14 -8.18 -8.50
CA LYS A 178 -0.87 -8.71 -9.85
C LYS A 178 -2.10 -8.59 -10.75
N GLU A 179 -3.29 -8.94 -10.25
CA GLU A 179 -4.55 -8.80 -10.98
C GLU A 179 -4.87 -7.34 -11.34
N ALA A 180 -4.43 -6.39 -10.52
CA ALA A 180 -4.60 -4.97 -10.77
C ALA A 180 -3.57 -4.37 -11.75
N GLY A 181 -2.50 -5.11 -12.06
CA GLY A 181 -1.41 -4.69 -12.95
C GLY A 181 -0.16 -4.18 -12.22
N PHE A 182 -0.03 -4.39 -10.91
CA PHE A 182 1.18 -4.05 -10.16
C PHE A 182 2.20 -5.20 -10.17
N SER A 183 3.47 -4.87 -10.39
CA SER A 183 4.58 -5.83 -10.28
C SER A 183 5.29 -5.69 -8.93
N LEU A 184 4.99 -6.57 -7.98
CA LEU A 184 5.69 -6.62 -6.68
C LEU A 184 6.99 -7.45 -6.71
N LYS A 185 7.35 -8.04 -7.85
CA LYS A 185 8.53 -8.92 -7.97
C LYS A 185 9.82 -8.20 -7.57
N ASN A 186 9.95 -6.93 -7.95
CA ASN A 186 11.12 -6.12 -7.64
C ASN A 186 11.26 -5.80 -6.15
N LEU A 187 10.17 -5.95 -5.37
CA LEU A 187 10.14 -5.76 -3.93
C LEU A 187 10.50 -7.04 -3.15
N GLY A 188 10.88 -8.12 -3.83
CA GLY A 188 11.16 -9.42 -3.22
C GLY A 188 9.92 -10.29 -2.98
N LEU A 189 8.72 -9.80 -3.27
CA LEU A 189 7.45 -10.52 -3.12
C LEU A 189 7.11 -11.35 -4.38
N GLY A 190 8.10 -12.10 -4.87
CA GLY A 190 7.97 -12.96 -6.05
C GLY A 190 7.24 -14.28 -5.78
N ASP A 191 7.18 -15.13 -6.81
CA ASP A 191 6.64 -16.50 -6.68
C ASP A 191 7.45 -17.38 -5.72
N SER A 192 8.73 -17.05 -5.54
CA SER A 192 9.68 -17.71 -4.65
C SER A 192 9.73 -17.12 -3.23
N PHE A 193 8.77 -16.27 -2.83
CA PHE A 193 8.75 -15.75 -1.45
C PHE A 193 8.40 -16.89 -0.47
N THR A 194 9.37 -17.25 0.38
CA THR A 194 9.34 -18.34 1.36
C THR A 194 9.62 -17.87 2.76
#